data_AF-A0A926RUG1-F1
#
_entry.id   AF-A0A926RUG1-F1
#
_cell.length_a   1.000
_cell.length_b   1.000
_cell.length_c   1.000
_cell.angle_alpha   90.00
_cell.angle_beta   90.00
_cell.angle_gamma   90.00
#
_symmetry.space_group_name_H-M   'P 1'
#
loop_
_entity.id
_entity.type
_entity.pdbx_description
1 polymer ?
#
loop_
_entity_poly.entity_id
_entity_poly.type
_entity_poly.pdbx_seq_one_letter_code
_entity_poly.pdbx_strand_id
1 'polypeptide(L)'
;MIEKGKLILSPQAGFGNRMRMLCSGIVLAEVLGREPLYYWPGGEASRSNTLDHIRAMREEGFHAFFLLNQGFMPIDLNPSVKIDLSLSEWLPGEFWYPYQSSAHQAWEGLPQQRLGAEADELRRFDDLQTILIESSRALTLHDYTRSEWHAMMTQTYQAYFQPQTIYQEILAEVPYFDMGVAIRRREFMHYFPETAQSEAELSRWLDQIIEAQAVTSLVLFSDDHALRDRFRHRLQKRGINCPDLRWGELKRWQVSFLEFLTLATRVSDVIYGTVKSSFAEQAAIYGGVPYAPICKNK
;
A
#
# COMPACT_ATOMS: atom_id res chain seq x y z
N MET A 1 10.92 -29.51 -0.34
CA MET A 1 9.60 -29.29 0.27
C MET A 1 8.55 -29.72 -0.74
N ILE A 2 7.49 -30.41 -0.32
CA ILE A 2 6.35 -30.69 -1.19
C ILE A 2 5.52 -29.41 -1.22
N GLU A 3 5.32 -28.84 -2.41
CA GLU A 3 4.52 -27.64 -2.61
C GLU A 3 3.06 -27.91 -2.22
N LYS A 4 2.49 -27.11 -1.29
CA LYS A 4 1.14 -27.33 -0.72
C LYS A 4 0.00 -26.70 -1.56
N GLY A 5 0.26 -26.38 -2.82
CA GLY A 5 -0.67 -25.70 -3.71
C GLY A 5 -0.43 -24.18 -3.80
N LYS A 6 -1.43 -23.45 -4.27
CA LYS A 6 -1.33 -22.05 -4.69
C LYS A 6 -2.15 -21.12 -3.80
N LEU A 7 -1.64 -19.92 -3.61
CA LEU A 7 -2.35 -18.80 -2.99
C LEU A 7 -2.47 -17.66 -4.00
N ILE A 8 -3.67 -17.42 -4.51
CA ILE A 8 -3.95 -16.31 -5.41
C ILE A 8 -4.31 -15.09 -4.58
N LEU A 9 -3.54 -14.01 -4.75
CA LEU A 9 -3.71 -12.77 -4.02
C LEU A 9 -4.42 -11.74 -4.90
N SER A 10 -5.64 -11.33 -4.52
CA SER A 10 -6.38 -10.24 -5.15
C SER A 10 -6.41 -9.02 -4.22
N PRO A 11 -5.51 -8.06 -4.42
CA PRO A 11 -5.42 -6.87 -3.59
C PRO A 11 -6.48 -5.83 -3.95
N GLN A 12 -7.05 -5.18 -2.95
CA GLN A 12 -8.20 -4.28 -3.13
C GLN A 12 -7.98 -2.90 -2.48
N ALA A 13 -8.92 -1.98 -2.70
CA ALA A 13 -8.84 -0.56 -2.33
C ALA A 13 -7.74 0.25 -3.05
N GLY A 14 -7.21 1.29 -2.41
CA GLY A 14 -6.16 2.17 -2.94
C GLY A 14 -4.73 1.58 -2.85
N PHE A 15 -3.76 2.25 -3.48
CA PHE A 15 -2.38 1.76 -3.66
C PHE A 15 -1.72 1.17 -2.41
N GLY A 16 -1.72 1.90 -1.28
CA GLY A 16 -1.08 1.43 -0.04
C GLY A 16 -1.72 0.15 0.51
N ASN A 17 -3.04 0.00 0.41
CA ASN A 17 -3.72 -1.22 0.84
C ASN A 17 -3.40 -2.39 -0.09
N ARG A 18 -3.31 -2.13 -1.40
CA ARG A 18 -2.95 -3.15 -2.38
C ARG A 18 -1.54 -3.68 -2.16
N MET A 19 -0.58 -2.78 -1.96
CA MET A 19 0.81 -3.12 -1.63
C MET A 19 0.89 -3.97 -0.35
N ARG A 20 0.22 -3.52 0.71
CA ARG A 20 0.16 -4.24 1.99
C ARG A 20 -0.38 -5.65 1.83
N MET A 21 -1.52 -5.81 1.15
CA MET A 21 -2.15 -7.11 0.97
C MET A 21 -1.27 -8.04 0.13
N LEU A 22 -0.72 -7.57 -1.00
CA LEU A 22 0.14 -8.40 -1.82
C LEU A 22 1.39 -8.85 -1.08
N CYS A 23 2.12 -7.91 -0.47
CA CYS A 23 3.37 -8.22 0.20
C CYS A 23 3.15 -9.17 1.39
N SER A 24 2.18 -8.88 2.26
CA SER A 24 1.85 -9.77 3.38
C SER A 24 1.28 -11.11 2.93
N GLY A 25 0.59 -11.17 1.79
CA GLY A 25 0.12 -12.41 1.20
C GLY A 25 1.22 -13.28 0.61
N ILE A 26 2.28 -12.69 0.05
CA ILE A 26 3.46 -13.44 -0.39
C ILE A 26 4.18 -14.03 0.83
N VAL A 27 4.40 -13.23 1.88
CA VAL A 27 4.96 -13.71 3.17
C VAL A 27 4.14 -14.89 3.70
N LEU A 28 2.82 -14.76 3.70
CA LEU A 28 1.92 -15.82 4.14
C LEU A 28 2.02 -17.08 3.28
N ALA A 29 2.07 -16.94 1.96
CA ALA A 29 2.24 -18.06 1.04
C ALA A 29 3.56 -18.81 1.32
N GLU A 30 4.66 -18.08 1.49
CA GLU A 30 5.98 -18.64 1.81
C GLU A 30 5.96 -19.41 3.14
N VAL A 31 5.38 -18.82 4.20
CA VAL A 31 5.26 -19.48 5.52
C VAL A 31 4.40 -20.75 5.44
N LEU A 32 3.36 -20.75 4.61
CA LEU A 32 2.48 -21.90 4.42
C LEU A 32 3.02 -22.92 3.40
N GLY A 33 4.15 -22.64 2.73
CA GLY A 33 4.71 -23.49 1.68
C GLY A 33 3.83 -23.58 0.42
N ARG A 34 3.15 -22.47 0.08
CA ARG A 34 2.30 -22.32 -1.11
C ARG A 34 2.96 -21.40 -2.14
N GLU A 35 2.68 -21.62 -3.41
CA GLU A 35 3.10 -20.73 -4.49
C GLU A 35 2.24 -19.44 -4.49
N PRO A 36 2.84 -18.25 -4.38
CA PRO A 36 2.11 -16.99 -4.49
C PRO A 36 1.85 -16.61 -5.95
N LEU A 37 0.59 -16.40 -6.28
CA LEU A 37 0.14 -15.80 -7.55
C LEU A 37 -0.63 -14.52 -7.25
N TYR A 38 -0.80 -13.63 -8.23
CA TYR A 38 -1.62 -12.44 -8.04
C TYR A 38 -2.62 -12.17 -9.14
N TYR A 39 -3.75 -11.61 -8.74
CA TYR A 39 -4.80 -11.13 -9.62
C TYR A 39 -4.95 -9.61 -9.49
N TRP A 40 -4.26 -8.88 -10.38
CA TRP A 40 -4.35 -7.43 -10.53
C TRP A 40 -4.13 -7.04 -12.01
N PRO A 41 -5.09 -7.38 -12.90
CA PRO A 41 -4.90 -7.35 -14.35
C PRO A 41 -4.84 -5.93 -14.95
N GLY A 42 -5.39 -4.92 -14.26
CA GLY A 42 -5.66 -3.61 -14.87
C GLY A 42 -6.87 -3.64 -15.79
N GLY A 43 -7.35 -2.48 -16.24
CA GLY A 43 -8.51 -2.36 -17.13
C GLY A 43 -9.84 -2.82 -16.51
N GLU A 44 -9.91 -2.98 -15.19
CA GLU A 44 -11.14 -3.41 -14.53
C GLU A 44 -12.18 -2.28 -14.57
N ALA A 45 -13.38 -2.57 -15.07
CA ALA A 45 -14.47 -1.60 -15.08
C ALA A 45 -14.85 -1.20 -13.64
N SER A 46 -14.57 0.05 -13.27
CA SER A 46 -15.04 0.60 -11.99
C SER A 46 -16.54 0.85 -12.08
N ARG A 47 -17.33 0.20 -11.22
CA ARG A 47 -18.73 0.59 -10.98
C ARG A 47 -18.85 1.88 -10.15
N SER A 48 -17.73 2.40 -9.64
CA SER A 48 -17.69 3.64 -8.88
C SER A 48 -17.23 4.80 -9.74
N ASN A 49 -18.16 5.70 -10.05
CA ASN A 49 -17.86 7.00 -10.64
C ASN A 49 -17.41 8.02 -9.58
N THR A 50 -17.48 7.68 -8.29
CA THR A 50 -17.29 8.62 -7.17
C THR A 50 -15.98 8.44 -6.41
N LEU A 51 -15.28 7.32 -6.58
CA LEU A 51 -14.05 6.99 -5.82
C LEU A 51 -12.83 6.95 -6.75
N ASP A 52 -12.32 8.13 -7.12
CA ASP A 52 -11.22 8.30 -8.06
C ASP A 52 -9.98 7.45 -7.71
N HIS A 53 -9.66 7.34 -6.42
CA HIS A 53 -8.48 6.63 -5.95
C HIS A 53 -8.61 5.10 -6.10
N ILE A 54 -9.83 4.56 -6.07
CA ILE A 54 -10.10 3.14 -6.38
C ILE A 54 -10.10 2.95 -7.89
N ARG A 55 -10.74 3.84 -8.63
CA ARG A 55 -10.84 3.76 -10.10
C ARG A 55 -9.44 3.73 -10.74
N ALA A 56 -8.57 4.68 -10.39
CA ALA A 56 -7.22 4.74 -10.96
C ALA A 56 -6.41 3.44 -10.74
N MET A 57 -6.58 2.80 -9.57
CA MET A 57 -5.89 1.56 -9.24
C MET A 57 -6.49 0.30 -9.90
N ARG A 58 -7.72 0.40 -10.39
CA ARG A 58 -8.40 -0.67 -11.13
C ARG A 58 -8.13 -0.58 -12.63
N GLU A 59 -8.00 0.64 -13.14
CA GLU A 59 -7.60 0.92 -14.52
C GLU A 59 -6.14 0.49 -14.77
N GLU A 60 -5.25 0.70 -13.80
CA GLU A 60 -3.84 0.35 -13.93
C GLU A 60 -3.53 -0.99 -13.25
N GLY A 61 -2.81 -1.88 -13.94
CA GLY A 61 -2.41 -3.18 -13.40
C GLY A 61 -1.07 -3.13 -12.66
N PHE A 62 -0.68 -4.23 -12.01
CA PHE A 62 0.62 -4.35 -11.32
C PHE A 62 1.81 -3.93 -12.20
N HIS A 63 1.79 -4.33 -13.48
CA HIS A 63 2.83 -4.06 -14.46
C HIS A 63 3.03 -2.56 -14.77
N ALA A 64 2.04 -1.70 -14.48
CA ALA A 64 2.17 -0.25 -14.65
C ALA A 64 3.12 0.38 -13.61
N PHE A 65 3.36 -0.33 -12.50
CA PHE A 65 4.16 0.13 -11.37
C PHE A 65 5.49 -0.64 -11.27
N PHE A 66 5.44 -1.96 -11.46
CA PHE A 66 6.56 -2.87 -11.19
C PHE A 66 6.93 -3.72 -12.39
N LEU A 67 8.19 -4.14 -12.44
CA LEU A 67 8.68 -5.17 -13.35
C LEU A 67 8.11 -6.53 -12.95
N LEU A 68 7.83 -7.38 -13.93
CA LEU A 68 7.41 -8.76 -13.67
C LEU A 68 8.62 -9.57 -13.19
N ASN A 69 8.51 -10.21 -12.03
CA ASN A 69 9.55 -11.05 -11.44
C ASN A 69 9.14 -12.53 -11.58
N GLN A 70 10.01 -13.40 -12.09
CA GLN A 70 9.73 -14.84 -12.30
C GLN A 70 9.17 -15.57 -11.06
N GLY A 71 9.44 -15.10 -9.83
CA GLY A 71 8.92 -15.73 -8.60
C GLY A 71 7.54 -15.27 -8.14
N PHE A 72 6.90 -14.30 -8.81
CA PHE A 72 5.57 -13.79 -8.45
C PHE A 72 4.80 -13.46 -9.72
N MET A 73 4.02 -14.43 -10.19
CA MET A 73 3.39 -14.38 -11.51
C MET A 73 1.95 -13.89 -11.46
N PRO A 74 1.52 -13.09 -12.46
CA PRO A 74 0.11 -12.80 -12.64
C PRO A 74 -0.63 -14.08 -12.95
N ILE A 75 -1.88 -14.16 -12.50
CA ILE A 75 -2.83 -15.15 -12.97
C ILE A 75 -3.80 -14.50 -13.96
N ASP A 76 -3.90 -15.09 -15.14
CA ASP A 76 -4.94 -14.73 -16.10
C ASP A 76 -6.26 -15.37 -15.69
N LEU A 77 -7.38 -14.71 -16.05
CA LEU A 77 -8.72 -15.27 -15.95
C LEU A 77 -8.88 -16.42 -16.95
N ASN A 78 -8.28 -17.55 -16.65
CA ASN A 78 -8.47 -18.76 -17.42
C ASN A 78 -9.61 -19.58 -16.78
N PRO A 79 -10.70 -19.88 -17.49
CA PRO A 79 -11.80 -20.71 -16.99
C PRO A 79 -11.35 -22.10 -16.49
N SER A 80 -10.16 -22.56 -16.88
CA SER A 80 -9.59 -23.82 -16.42
C SER A 80 -8.95 -23.77 -15.03
N VAL A 81 -8.70 -22.58 -14.46
CA VAL A 81 -8.19 -22.47 -13.09
C VAL A 81 -9.34 -22.75 -12.13
N LYS A 82 -9.32 -23.94 -11.52
CA LYS A 82 -10.23 -24.29 -10.43
C LYS A 82 -9.77 -23.61 -9.14
N ILE A 83 -10.62 -22.76 -8.58
CA ILE A 83 -10.46 -22.17 -7.25
C ILE A 83 -11.28 -23.02 -6.26
N ASP A 84 -10.61 -23.62 -5.27
CA ASP A 84 -11.27 -24.50 -4.30
C ASP A 84 -11.98 -23.72 -3.19
N LEU A 85 -11.43 -22.56 -2.82
CA LEU A 85 -11.98 -21.66 -1.81
C LEU A 85 -11.58 -20.21 -2.11
N SER A 86 -12.50 -19.28 -1.86
CA SER A 86 -12.21 -17.86 -1.85
C SER A 86 -12.50 -17.25 -0.49
N LEU A 87 -11.49 -16.61 0.09
CA LEU A 87 -11.58 -15.86 1.35
C LEU A 87 -11.64 -14.37 1.02
N SER A 88 -12.67 -13.67 1.47
CA SER A 88 -12.80 -12.24 1.20
C SER A 88 -13.11 -11.42 2.45
N GLU A 89 -12.57 -10.19 2.49
CA GLU A 89 -12.94 -9.19 3.49
C GLU A 89 -14.43 -8.82 3.38
N TRP A 90 -14.96 -8.80 2.15
CA TRP A 90 -16.35 -8.42 1.88
C TRP A 90 -17.18 -9.58 1.34
N LEU A 91 -18.42 -9.68 1.78
CA LEU A 91 -19.38 -10.67 1.32
C LEU A 91 -20.49 -10.05 0.44
N PRO A 92 -21.16 -10.84 -0.41
CA PRO A 92 -22.32 -10.38 -1.18
C PRO A 92 -23.37 -9.72 -0.28
N GLY A 93 -23.81 -8.52 -0.67
CA GLY A 93 -24.76 -7.70 0.10
C GLY A 93 -24.11 -6.61 0.95
N GLU A 94 -22.79 -6.64 1.16
CA GLU A 94 -22.08 -5.57 1.85
C GLU A 94 -21.79 -4.38 0.92
N PHE A 95 -21.72 -3.18 1.50
CA PHE A 95 -21.54 -1.93 0.76
C PHE A 95 -20.29 -1.93 -0.13
N TRP A 96 -19.17 -2.47 0.35
CA TRP A 96 -17.88 -2.43 -0.34
C TRP A 96 -17.67 -3.57 -1.36
N TYR A 97 -18.42 -4.67 -1.24
CA TYR A 97 -18.34 -5.83 -2.13
C TYR A 97 -18.41 -5.47 -3.63
N PRO A 98 -19.39 -4.68 -4.13
CA PRO A 98 -19.45 -4.34 -5.55
C PRO A 98 -18.25 -3.51 -6.05
N TYR A 99 -17.50 -2.87 -5.14
CA TYR A 99 -16.39 -1.98 -5.48
C TYR A 99 -15.02 -2.62 -5.33
N GLN A 100 -14.89 -3.54 -4.37
CA GLN A 100 -13.62 -4.09 -3.91
C GLN A 100 -13.56 -5.62 -4.00
N SER A 101 -14.47 -6.25 -4.76
CA SER A 101 -14.43 -7.69 -5.01
C SER A 101 -14.18 -8.07 -6.47
N SER A 102 -13.05 -7.61 -7.03
CA SER A 102 -12.76 -7.76 -8.46
C SER A 102 -12.56 -9.20 -8.92
N ALA A 103 -11.84 -10.03 -8.16
CA ALA A 103 -11.63 -11.43 -8.54
C ALA A 103 -12.94 -12.20 -8.44
N HIS A 104 -13.70 -11.97 -7.37
CA HIS A 104 -15.02 -12.57 -7.20
C HIS A 104 -16.03 -12.20 -8.29
N GLN A 105 -15.95 -10.98 -8.82
CA GLN A 105 -16.79 -10.56 -9.93
C GLN A 105 -16.34 -11.15 -11.27
N ALA A 106 -15.07 -11.55 -11.39
CA ALA A 106 -14.49 -12.08 -12.61
C ALA A 106 -14.61 -13.62 -12.70
N TRP A 107 -14.56 -14.32 -11.57
CA TRP A 107 -14.78 -15.77 -11.49
C TRP A 107 -16.20 -16.09 -10.99
N GLU A 108 -17.00 -16.72 -11.84
CA GLU A 108 -18.37 -17.10 -11.50
C GLU A 108 -18.41 -18.28 -10.51
N GLY A 109 -19.35 -18.24 -9.57
CA GLY A 109 -19.70 -19.39 -8.73
C GLY A 109 -18.66 -19.79 -7.67
N LEU A 110 -17.75 -18.90 -7.30
CA LEU A 110 -16.71 -19.19 -6.31
C LEU A 110 -17.31 -19.55 -4.93
N PRO A 111 -16.86 -20.65 -4.30
CA PRO A 111 -17.17 -20.93 -2.90
C PRO A 111 -16.51 -19.86 -2.03
N GLN A 112 -17.33 -19.05 -1.35
CA GLN A 112 -16.87 -17.88 -0.62
C GLN A 112 -17.02 -18.02 0.89
N GLN A 113 -15.99 -17.61 1.62
CA GLN A 113 -16.00 -17.47 3.06
C GLN A 113 -15.42 -16.10 3.49
N ARG A 114 -15.89 -15.60 4.63
CA ARG A 114 -15.35 -14.39 5.25
C ARG A 114 -13.93 -14.66 5.72
N LEU A 115 -12.99 -13.80 5.32
CA LEU A 115 -11.64 -13.79 5.85
C LEU A 115 -11.64 -13.29 7.31
N GLY A 116 -10.94 -14.02 8.18
CA GLY A 116 -10.69 -13.62 9.57
C GLY A 116 -9.91 -12.29 9.72
N ALA A 117 -9.73 -11.83 10.97
CA ALA A 117 -8.83 -10.71 11.24
C ALA A 117 -7.37 -11.13 11.03
N GLU A 118 -7.01 -12.29 11.54
CA GLU A 118 -5.81 -13.06 11.23
C GLU A 118 -6.13 -14.15 10.20
N ALA A 119 -5.10 -14.60 9.46
CA ALA A 119 -5.22 -15.58 8.39
C ALA A 119 -4.92 -17.02 8.86
N ASP A 120 -4.98 -17.28 10.17
CA ASP A 120 -4.66 -18.58 10.77
C ASP A 120 -5.56 -19.72 10.30
N GLU A 121 -6.76 -19.40 9.83
CA GLU A 121 -7.68 -20.39 9.23
C GLU A 121 -7.07 -21.10 8.02
N LEU A 122 -6.14 -20.47 7.29
CA LEU A 122 -5.48 -21.08 6.13
C LEU A 122 -4.69 -22.34 6.47
N ARG A 123 -4.22 -22.49 7.71
CA ARG A 123 -3.53 -23.70 8.18
C ARG A 123 -4.42 -24.93 8.21
N ARG A 124 -5.75 -24.75 8.19
CA ARG A 124 -6.74 -25.84 8.20
C ARG A 124 -7.09 -26.32 6.79
N PHE A 125 -6.64 -25.59 5.77
CA PHE A 125 -6.98 -25.84 4.36
C PHE A 125 -5.82 -26.49 3.60
N ASP A 126 -4.99 -27.28 4.29
CA ASP A 126 -3.79 -27.93 3.73
C ASP A 126 -4.07 -28.89 2.57
N ASP A 127 -5.31 -29.36 2.42
CA ASP A 127 -5.77 -30.22 1.33
C ASP A 127 -6.23 -29.44 0.07
N LEU A 128 -6.56 -28.15 0.21
CA LEU A 128 -7.01 -27.31 -0.90
C LEU A 128 -5.82 -26.92 -1.80
N GLN A 129 -5.99 -27.09 -3.11
CA GLN A 129 -4.95 -26.84 -4.10
C GLN A 129 -4.85 -25.38 -4.48
N THR A 130 -5.98 -24.67 -4.57
CA THR A 130 -6.01 -23.25 -4.95
C THR A 130 -6.93 -22.48 -4.02
N ILE A 131 -6.35 -21.52 -3.29
CA ILE A 131 -7.10 -20.59 -2.44
C ILE A 131 -6.96 -19.19 -3.01
N LEU A 132 -8.07 -18.51 -3.26
CA LEU A 132 -8.11 -17.09 -3.57
C LEU A 132 -8.28 -16.30 -2.27
N ILE A 133 -7.49 -15.25 -2.09
CA ILE A 133 -7.69 -14.27 -1.02
C ILE A 133 -7.94 -12.90 -1.65
N GLU A 134 -9.01 -12.26 -1.22
CA GLU A 134 -9.40 -10.93 -1.66
C GLU A 134 -9.54 -9.98 -0.47
N SER A 135 -8.67 -8.98 -0.36
CA SER A 135 -8.66 -8.11 0.82
C SER A 135 -7.98 -6.77 0.57
N SER A 136 -8.26 -5.80 1.45
CA SER A 136 -7.48 -4.55 1.59
C SER A 136 -6.52 -4.59 2.79
N ARG A 137 -6.62 -5.62 3.64
CA ARG A 137 -5.89 -5.74 4.91
C ARG A 137 -4.52 -6.40 4.73
N ALA A 138 -3.63 -6.19 5.69
CA ALA A 138 -2.48 -7.07 5.83
C ALA A 138 -2.97 -8.45 6.27
N LEU A 139 -2.43 -9.50 5.66
CA LEU A 139 -2.60 -10.86 6.13
C LEU A 139 -1.51 -11.15 7.15
N THR A 140 -1.88 -11.71 8.30
CA THR A 140 -0.95 -12.00 9.40
C THR A 140 -1.31 -13.32 10.05
N LEU A 141 -0.35 -13.93 10.73
CA LEU A 141 -0.54 -15.12 11.57
C LEU A 141 -0.26 -14.74 13.03
N HIS A 142 -1.06 -15.23 13.97
CA HIS A 142 -0.93 -14.88 15.39
C HIS A 142 0.42 -15.23 16.04
N ASP A 143 1.13 -16.21 15.48
CA ASP A 143 2.43 -16.68 16.00
C ASP A 143 3.58 -15.69 15.75
N TYR A 144 3.38 -14.67 14.92
CA TYR A 144 4.41 -13.68 14.58
C TYR A 144 4.10 -12.34 15.25
N THR A 145 5.11 -11.76 15.87
CA THR A 145 5.01 -10.37 16.31
C THR A 145 4.91 -9.44 15.10
N ARG A 146 4.35 -8.24 15.32
CA ARG A 146 4.30 -7.21 14.28
C ARG A 146 5.69 -6.88 13.71
N SER A 147 6.72 -6.86 14.55
CA SER A 147 8.08 -6.55 14.13
C SER A 147 8.67 -7.64 13.23
N GLU A 148 8.47 -8.92 13.57
CA GLU A 148 8.91 -10.03 12.75
C GLU A 148 8.20 -10.03 11.40
N TRP A 149 6.88 -9.85 11.40
CA TRP A 149 6.10 -9.80 10.17
C TRP A 149 6.50 -8.63 9.27
N HIS A 150 6.75 -7.45 9.85
CA HIS A 150 7.25 -6.29 9.12
C HIS A 150 8.63 -6.56 8.50
N ALA A 151 9.54 -7.22 9.23
CA ALA A 151 10.87 -7.56 8.70
C ALA A 151 10.77 -8.52 7.50
N MET A 152 9.89 -9.52 7.57
CA MET A 152 9.61 -10.42 6.44
C MET A 152 9.03 -9.63 5.26
N MET A 153 8.05 -8.76 5.50
CA MET A 153 7.48 -7.91 4.45
C MET A 153 8.52 -7.00 3.79
N THR A 154 9.47 -6.44 4.55
CA THR A 154 10.56 -5.63 3.96
C THR A 154 11.40 -6.48 3.00
N GLN A 155 11.79 -7.70 3.39
CA GLN A 155 12.54 -8.62 2.53
C GLN A 155 11.74 -8.98 1.27
N THR A 156 10.45 -9.30 1.44
CA THR A 156 9.54 -9.59 0.32
C THR A 156 9.39 -8.41 -0.63
N TYR A 157 9.25 -7.16 -0.12
CA TYR A 157 9.20 -5.98 -0.99
C TYR A 157 10.45 -5.86 -1.85
N GLN A 158 11.63 -5.99 -1.24
CA GLN A 158 12.91 -5.90 -1.93
C GLN A 158 13.11 -7.01 -2.98
N ALA A 159 12.60 -8.21 -2.69
CA ALA A 159 12.68 -9.33 -3.62
C ALA A 159 11.72 -9.20 -4.81
N TYR A 160 10.46 -8.82 -4.58
CA TYR A 160 9.40 -8.98 -5.57
C TYR A 160 8.94 -7.67 -6.25
N PHE A 161 9.15 -6.51 -5.64
CA PHE A 161 8.53 -5.26 -6.08
C PHE A 161 9.55 -4.28 -6.65
N GLN A 162 10.18 -4.65 -7.76
CA GLN A 162 11.11 -3.77 -8.47
C GLN A 162 10.34 -2.76 -9.33
N PRO A 163 10.48 -1.44 -9.10
CA PRO A 163 9.75 -0.44 -9.89
C PRO A 163 10.16 -0.48 -11.36
N GLN A 164 9.26 -0.08 -12.27
CA GLN A 164 9.61 0.13 -13.68
C GLN A 164 10.77 1.11 -13.84
N THR A 165 11.62 0.90 -14.86
CA THR A 165 12.85 1.68 -15.10
C THR A 165 12.60 3.18 -15.15
N ILE A 166 11.50 3.62 -15.77
CA ILE A 166 11.14 5.03 -15.86
C ILE A 166 11.03 5.71 -14.48
N TYR A 167 10.52 5.02 -13.45
CA TYR A 167 10.44 5.59 -12.12
C TYR A 167 11.79 5.61 -11.43
N GLN A 168 12.63 4.60 -11.67
CA GLN A 168 14.00 4.56 -11.14
C GLN A 168 14.84 5.72 -11.70
N GLU A 169 14.72 6.00 -13.01
CA GLU A 169 15.37 7.12 -13.67
C GLU A 169 14.93 8.46 -13.08
N ILE A 170 13.62 8.66 -12.88
CA ILE A 170 13.10 9.89 -12.25
C ILE A 170 13.62 10.02 -10.82
N LEU A 171 13.65 8.94 -10.05
CA LEU A 171 14.12 8.97 -8.67
C LEU A 171 15.62 9.21 -8.55
N ALA A 172 16.43 8.88 -9.56
CA ALA A 172 17.87 9.14 -9.57
C ALA A 172 18.20 10.63 -9.37
N GLU A 173 17.31 11.51 -9.83
CA GLU A 173 17.43 12.97 -9.70
C GLU A 173 16.83 13.54 -8.41
N VAL A 174 16.14 12.72 -7.63
CA VAL A 174 15.54 13.15 -6.35
C VAL A 174 16.59 13.04 -5.24
N PRO A 175 16.88 14.13 -4.50
CA PRO A 175 17.85 14.10 -3.41
C PRO A 175 17.36 13.23 -2.25
N TYR A 176 18.28 12.87 -1.35
CA TYR A 176 17.91 12.26 -0.08
C TYR A 176 17.39 13.30 0.92
N PHE A 177 16.53 12.84 1.82
CA PHE A 177 15.88 13.59 2.87
C PHE A 177 16.06 12.89 4.22
N ASP A 178 16.23 13.65 5.29
CA ASP A 178 16.29 13.12 6.64
C ASP A 178 14.91 12.52 7.00
N MET A 179 13.84 13.26 6.70
CA MET A 179 12.47 12.94 7.09
C MET A 179 11.47 12.95 5.93
N GLY A 180 10.57 11.97 5.91
CA GLY A 180 9.40 11.94 5.03
C GLY A 180 8.11 12.21 5.80
N VAL A 181 7.19 13.01 5.25
CA VAL A 181 5.88 13.26 5.85
C VAL A 181 4.78 13.12 4.79
N ALA A 182 3.79 12.28 5.06
CA ALA A 182 2.62 12.10 4.19
C ALA A 182 1.31 12.36 4.95
N ILE A 183 0.61 13.42 4.58
CA ILE A 183 -0.64 13.86 5.20
C ILE A 183 -1.83 13.47 4.31
N ARG A 184 -2.83 12.80 4.87
CA ARG A 184 -4.10 12.48 4.19
C ARG A 184 -5.23 13.26 4.83
N ARG A 185 -5.96 14.03 4.03
CA ARG A 185 -7.07 14.88 4.45
C ARG A 185 -8.29 14.53 3.62
N ARG A 186 -8.66 15.39 2.66
CA ARG A 186 -9.79 15.32 1.72
C ARG A 186 -10.76 14.16 1.96
N GLU A 187 -10.82 13.22 1.02
CA GLU A 187 -11.73 12.08 1.03
C GLU A 187 -11.45 11.13 2.20
N PHE A 188 -10.18 11.02 2.60
CA PHE A 188 -9.74 10.14 3.68
C PHE A 188 -10.41 10.48 5.02
N MET A 189 -10.61 11.77 5.33
CA MET A 189 -11.29 12.23 6.55
C MET A 189 -12.80 11.92 6.55
N HIS A 190 -13.43 11.63 5.42
CA HIS A 190 -14.81 11.14 5.41
C HIS A 190 -14.90 9.70 5.92
N TYR A 191 -13.87 8.89 5.65
CA TYR A 191 -13.80 7.50 6.13
C TYR A 191 -13.24 7.38 7.54
N PHE A 192 -12.33 8.29 7.92
CA PHE A 192 -11.64 8.28 9.20
C PHE A 192 -11.67 9.67 9.85
N PRO A 193 -12.84 10.20 10.22
CA PRO A 193 -12.97 11.56 10.77
C PRO A 193 -12.13 11.78 12.04
N GLU A 194 -11.88 10.73 12.81
CA GLU A 194 -11.03 10.76 14.00
C GLU A 194 -9.56 11.10 13.69
N THR A 195 -9.10 10.92 12.45
CA THR A 195 -7.73 11.28 12.04
C THR A 195 -7.60 12.75 11.64
N ALA A 196 -8.71 13.50 11.62
CA ALA A 196 -8.69 14.92 11.31
C ALA A 196 -7.86 15.70 12.34
N GLN A 197 -6.99 16.56 11.83
CA GLN A 197 -6.18 17.50 12.60
C GLN A 197 -6.32 18.89 11.97
N SER A 198 -6.33 19.94 12.79
CA SER A 198 -6.26 21.32 12.30
C SER A 198 -4.87 21.62 11.74
N GLU A 199 -4.79 22.64 10.88
CA GLU A 199 -3.52 23.14 10.35
C GLU A 199 -2.58 23.61 11.47
N ALA A 200 -3.12 24.25 12.52
CA ALA A 200 -2.34 24.70 13.67
C ALA A 200 -1.75 23.54 14.49
N GLU A 201 -2.50 22.46 14.68
CA GLU A 201 -1.98 21.25 15.36
C GLU A 201 -0.87 20.59 14.56
N LEU A 202 -1.08 20.39 13.25
CA LEU A 202 -0.06 19.83 12.37
C LEU A 202 1.20 20.70 12.30
N SER A 203 1.02 22.02 12.26
CA SER A 203 2.11 22.99 12.27
C SER A 203 2.95 22.87 13.54
N ARG A 204 2.30 22.84 14.72
CA ARG A 204 2.98 22.71 16.02
C ARG A 204 3.72 21.38 16.15
N TRP A 205 3.07 20.29 15.76
CA TRP A 205 3.67 18.96 15.75
C TRP A 205 4.92 18.92 14.86
N LEU A 206 4.81 19.46 13.64
CA LEU A 206 5.93 19.45 12.69
C LEU A 206 7.12 20.26 13.22
N ASP A 207 6.86 21.42 13.83
CA ASP A 207 7.91 22.26 14.41
C ASP A 207 8.64 21.54 15.56
N GLN A 208 7.89 20.86 16.44
CA GLN A 208 8.44 20.08 17.54
C GLN A 208 9.32 18.92 17.07
N ILE A 209 8.87 18.17 16.05
CA ILE A 209 9.64 17.03 15.52
C ILE A 209 10.92 17.50 14.83
N ILE A 210 10.85 18.58 14.03
CA ILE A 210 12.03 19.15 13.36
C ILE A 210 13.08 19.57 14.37
N GLU A 211 12.67 20.23 15.46
CA GLU A 211 13.58 20.66 16.52
C GLU A 211 14.14 19.47 17.31
N ALA A 212 13.29 18.50 17.67
CA ALA A 212 13.70 17.34 18.46
C ALA A 212 14.66 16.41 17.72
N GLN A 213 14.55 16.33 16.39
CA GLN A 213 15.34 15.42 15.54
C GLN A 213 16.43 16.14 14.72
N ALA A 214 16.60 17.45 14.94
CA ALA A 214 17.55 18.28 14.20
C ALA A 214 17.44 18.12 12.67
N VAL A 215 16.21 17.99 12.17
CA VAL A 215 15.92 17.77 10.74
C VAL A 215 16.41 18.97 9.93
N THR A 216 17.19 18.71 8.88
CA THR A 216 17.70 19.73 7.94
C THR A 216 17.04 19.65 6.58
N SER A 217 16.55 18.46 6.21
CA SER A 217 15.89 18.18 4.94
C SER A 217 14.66 17.29 5.14
N LEU A 218 13.57 17.62 4.46
CA LEU A 218 12.35 16.83 4.52
C LEU A 218 11.56 16.86 3.21
N VAL A 219 10.85 15.77 2.92
CA VAL A 219 9.87 15.72 1.85
C VAL A 219 8.46 15.67 2.44
N LEU A 220 7.56 16.52 1.92
CA LEU A 220 6.19 16.66 2.40
C LEU A 220 5.20 16.39 1.27
N PHE A 221 4.40 15.34 1.42
CA PHE A 221 3.30 15.00 0.55
C PHE A 221 1.95 15.18 1.24
N SER A 222 0.95 15.63 0.48
CA SER A 222 -0.42 15.79 0.95
C SER A 222 -1.38 15.70 -0.22
N ASP A 223 -2.54 15.07 -0.01
CA ASP A 223 -3.66 15.18 -0.94
C ASP A 223 -4.31 16.56 -0.91
N ASP A 224 -4.06 17.37 0.12
CA ASP A 224 -4.34 18.80 0.18
C ASP A 224 -3.10 19.61 -0.23
N HIS A 225 -3.00 19.93 -1.53
CA HIS A 225 -1.88 20.67 -2.11
C HIS A 225 -1.73 22.08 -1.53
N ALA A 226 -2.83 22.76 -1.19
CA ALA A 226 -2.78 24.12 -0.66
C ALA A 226 -2.14 24.13 0.74
N LEU A 227 -2.49 23.15 1.58
CA LEU A 227 -1.84 22.95 2.88
C LEU A 227 -0.35 22.64 2.72
N ARG A 228 -0.02 21.68 1.84
CA ARG A 228 1.37 21.29 1.56
C ARG A 228 2.22 22.49 1.17
N ASP A 229 1.75 23.31 0.25
CA ASP A 229 2.50 24.46 -0.27
C ASP A 229 2.72 25.53 0.80
N ARG A 230 1.73 25.78 1.68
CA ARG A 230 1.91 26.66 2.84
C ARG A 230 2.97 26.14 3.81
N PHE A 231 2.92 24.86 4.15
CA PHE A 231 3.90 24.24 5.04
C PHE A 231 5.29 24.26 4.46
N ARG A 232 5.45 23.88 3.19
CA ARG A 232 6.73 23.93 2.48
C ARG A 232 7.34 25.33 2.50
N HIS A 233 6.57 26.35 2.12
CA HIS A 233 7.06 27.75 2.13
C HIS A 233 7.50 28.18 3.52
N ARG A 234 6.73 27.81 4.55
CA ARG A 234 7.06 28.09 5.95
C ARG A 234 8.35 27.40 6.40
N LEU A 235 8.57 26.15 6.01
CA LEU A 235 9.77 25.36 6.34
C LEU A 235 11.01 25.91 5.63
N GLN A 236 10.90 26.26 4.35
CA GLN A 236 11.98 26.87 3.58
C GLN A 236 12.43 28.22 4.18
N LYS A 237 11.49 29.04 4.68
CA LYS A 237 11.81 30.27 5.41
C LYS A 237 12.60 30.04 6.70
N ARG A 238 12.50 28.86 7.30
CA ARG A 238 13.27 28.44 8.48
C ARG A 238 14.63 27.83 8.10
N GLY A 239 14.98 27.76 6.81
CA GLY A 239 16.20 27.13 6.34
C GLY A 239 16.12 25.62 6.17
N ILE A 240 14.93 25.02 6.27
CA ILE A 240 14.74 23.59 6.05
C ILE A 240 14.63 23.31 4.55
N ASN A 241 15.45 22.38 4.04
CA ASN A 241 15.36 21.94 2.65
C ASN A 241 14.08 21.10 2.44
N CYS A 242 13.05 21.72 1.89
CA CYS A 242 11.78 21.06 1.54
C CYS A 242 11.42 21.40 0.09
N PRO A 243 11.94 20.66 -0.91
CA PRO A 243 11.74 21.01 -2.31
C PRO A 243 10.31 20.76 -2.79
N ASP A 244 9.95 21.40 -3.90
CA ASP A 244 8.74 21.08 -4.68
C ASP A 244 9.09 20.01 -5.70
N LEU A 245 8.77 18.76 -5.42
CA LEU A 245 9.00 17.68 -6.39
C LEU A 245 7.88 17.71 -7.42
N ARG A 246 8.16 18.33 -8.58
CA ARG A 246 7.24 18.40 -9.72
C ARG A 246 7.73 17.48 -10.83
N TRP A 247 6.98 16.42 -11.09
CA TRP A 247 7.37 15.41 -12.08
C TRP A 247 6.76 15.63 -13.47
N GLY A 248 6.58 16.88 -13.90
CA GLY A 248 6.12 17.19 -15.26
C GLY A 248 4.73 16.62 -15.62
N GLU A 249 4.55 16.21 -16.88
CA GLU A 249 3.29 15.71 -17.47
C GLU A 249 3.00 14.24 -17.13
N LEU A 250 3.04 13.88 -15.85
CA LEU A 250 2.66 12.54 -15.39
C LEU A 250 1.18 12.46 -15.03
N LYS A 251 0.59 11.28 -15.25
CA LYS A 251 -0.75 10.98 -14.75
C LYS A 251 -0.74 11.04 -13.20
N ARG A 252 -1.88 11.40 -12.61
CA ARG A 252 -2.03 11.54 -11.14
C ARG A 252 -1.59 10.29 -10.35
N TRP A 253 -1.85 9.10 -10.88
CA TRP A 253 -1.45 7.86 -10.21
C TRP A 253 0.07 7.62 -10.28
N GLN A 254 0.74 8.03 -11.37
CA GLN A 254 2.19 7.96 -11.51
C GLN A 254 2.86 8.91 -10.52
N VAL A 255 2.31 10.12 -10.37
CA VAL A 255 2.73 11.07 -9.33
C VAL A 255 2.59 10.42 -7.96
N SER A 256 1.44 9.84 -7.64
CA SER A 256 1.22 9.18 -6.34
C SER A 256 2.18 8.00 -6.10
N PHE A 257 2.55 7.26 -7.14
CA PHE A 257 3.54 6.20 -7.04
C PHE A 257 4.96 6.74 -6.84
N LEU A 258 5.34 7.83 -7.51
CA LEU A 258 6.61 8.51 -7.26
C LEU A 258 6.69 9.12 -5.86
N GLU A 259 5.58 9.64 -5.31
CA GLU A 259 5.51 10.05 -3.89
C GLU A 259 5.82 8.85 -2.97
N PHE A 260 5.21 7.69 -3.25
CA PHE A 260 5.46 6.46 -2.49
C PHE A 260 6.93 6.05 -2.56
N LEU A 261 7.51 5.98 -3.77
CA LEU A 261 8.90 5.57 -3.96
C LEU A 261 9.90 6.60 -3.41
N THR A 262 9.57 7.89 -3.45
CA THR A 262 10.38 8.94 -2.83
C THR A 262 10.42 8.76 -1.33
N LEU A 263 9.27 8.54 -0.69
CA LEU A 263 9.24 8.21 0.74
C LEU A 263 10.07 6.95 1.02
N ALA A 264 9.90 5.91 0.21
CA ALA A 264 10.51 4.62 0.48
C ALA A 264 12.02 4.55 0.21
N THR A 265 12.55 5.31 -0.75
CA THR A 265 13.95 5.15 -1.21
C THR A 265 14.81 6.40 -1.06
N ARG A 266 14.21 7.55 -0.74
CA ARG A 266 14.91 8.83 -0.58
C ARG A 266 14.79 9.41 0.82
N VAL A 267 14.14 8.72 1.77
CA VAL A 267 14.13 9.11 3.18
C VAL A 267 15.06 8.18 3.95
N SER A 268 15.96 8.74 4.76
CA SER A 268 16.95 7.95 5.51
C SER A 268 16.50 7.60 6.92
N ASP A 269 15.83 8.50 7.64
CA ASP A 269 15.71 8.35 9.09
C ASP A 269 14.32 7.89 9.51
N VAL A 270 13.27 8.59 9.09
CA VAL A 270 11.91 8.29 9.53
C VAL A 270 10.85 8.82 8.58
N ILE A 271 9.79 8.03 8.42
CA ILE A 271 8.60 8.41 7.67
C ILE A 271 7.42 8.58 8.63
N TYR A 272 6.80 9.75 8.58
CA TYR A 272 5.55 10.04 9.28
C TYR A 272 4.34 9.97 8.35
N GLY A 273 3.27 9.36 8.84
CA GLY A 273 2.02 9.24 8.07
C GLY A 273 0.79 9.54 8.90
N THR A 274 -0.26 10.01 8.23
CA THR A 274 -1.59 10.10 8.87
C THR A 274 -2.03 8.73 9.40
N VAL A 275 -2.50 8.70 10.65
CA VAL A 275 -3.01 7.49 11.31
C VAL A 275 -4.05 6.80 10.43
N LYS A 276 -4.06 5.45 10.43
CA LYS A 276 -4.89 4.58 9.56
C LYS A 276 -4.59 4.62 8.06
N SER A 277 -3.79 5.55 7.56
CA SER A 277 -3.36 5.51 6.17
C SER A 277 -2.23 4.51 5.99
N SER A 278 -2.45 3.49 5.18
CA SER A 278 -1.41 2.50 4.85
C SER A 278 -0.31 3.06 3.96
N PHE A 279 -0.52 4.19 3.28
CA PHE A 279 0.40 4.68 2.26
C PHE A 279 1.83 4.92 2.78
N ALA A 280 1.97 5.67 3.87
CA ALA A 280 3.27 6.01 4.46
C ALA A 280 3.89 4.82 5.20
N GLU A 281 3.06 4.03 5.91
CA GLU A 281 3.50 2.84 6.61
C GLU A 281 4.07 1.80 5.63
N GLN A 282 3.40 1.59 4.49
CA GLN A 282 3.91 0.68 3.47
C GLN A 282 5.14 1.22 2.75
N ALA A 283 5.27 2.54 2.55
CA ALA A 283 6.50 3.12 2.01
C ALA A 283 7.69 2.88 2.95
N ALA A 284 7.47 3.01 4.25
CA ALA A 284 8.46 2.72 5.27
C ALA A 284 8.87 1.25 5.31
N ILE A 285 7.91 0.32 5.28
CA ILE A 285 8.19 -1.12 5.24
C ILE A 285 8.91 -1.49 3.92
N TYR A 286 8.49 -0.94 2.79
CA TYR A 286 9.16 -1.13 1.49
C TYR A 286 10.62 -0.67 1.53
N GLY A 287 10.87 0.51 2.09
CA GLY A 287 12.20 1.10 2.19
C GLY A 287 13.09 0.52 3.29
N GLY A 288 12.52 -0.23 4.23
CA GLY A 288 13.20 -0.60 5.47
C GLY A 288 13.50 0.61 6.38
N VAL A 289 12.68 1.65 6.30
CA VAL A 289 12.81 2.90 7.06
C VAL A 289 11.87 2.87 8.27
N PRO A 290 12.25 3.41 9.45
CA PRO A 290 11.33 3.58 10.57
C PRO A 290 10.04 4.32 10.21
N TYR A 291 8.91 3.85 10.72
CA TYR A 291 7.60 4.49 10.60
C TYR A 291 7.09 4.99 11.94
N ALA A 292 6.50 6.19 11.93
CA ALA A 292 5.71 6.68 13.05
C ALA A 292 4.42 7.36 12.59
N PRO A 293 3.29 7.19 13.30
CA PRO A 293 2.09 7.94 13.00
C PRO A 293 2.25 9.42 13.37
N ILE A 294 1.58 10.30 12.62
CA ILE A 294 1.36 11.69 13.04
C ILE A 294 0.43 11.67 14.26
N CYS A 295 0.95 12.07 15.42
CA CYS A 295 0.20 12.07 16.67
C CYS A 295 -0.63 13.36 16.81
N LYS A 296 -1.80 13.25 17.46
CA LYS A 296 -2.42 14.42 18.08
C LYS A 296 -1.61 14.75 19.32
N ASN A 297 -1.03 15.94 19.37
CA ASN A 297 -0.51 16.47 20.63
C ASN A 297 -1.69 16.51 21.61
N LYS A 298 -1.64 15.69 22.66
CA LYS A 298 -2.55 15.80 23.80
C LYS A 298 -2.19 17.02 24.62
#